data_AF-A0A218ZS23-F1
#
_entry.id   AF-A0A218ZS23-F1
#
_cell.length_a   1.000
_cell.length_b   1.000
_cell.length_c   1.000
_cell.angle_alpha   90.00
_cell.angle_beta   90.00
_cell.angle_gamma   90.00
#
_symmetry.space_group_name_H-M   'P 1'
#
loop_
_entity.id
_entity.type
_entity.pdbx_description
1 polymer ?
#
loop_
_entity_poly.entity_id
_entity_poly.type
_entity_poly.pdbx_seq_one_letter_code
_entity_poly.pdbx_strand_id
1 'polypeptide(L)'
;MFGELKKSLESGDMDERRKKKEAFDGKMKELVELYNSYSDLHKPVEYIRNGLGSWFTCLLYNGMEPTNNLAEQAIREHVVIRKIIGTFRSESGSRNYQYIASLLSTWRMRGMNMFVEMDKILRKELCGFG
;
A
#
# COMPACT_ATOMS: atom_id res chain seq x y z
N MET A 1 -8.14 -19.08 -8.01
CA MET A 1 -8.12 -18.12 -6.88
C MET A 1 -8.03 -16.65 -7.31
N PHE A 2 -6.91 -16.15 -7.86
CA PHE A 2 -6.77 -14.70 -8.14
C PHE A 2 -7.80 -14.15 -9.17
N GLY A 3 -8.11 -14.91 -10.22
CA GLY A 3 -9.17 -14.52 -11.18
C GLY A 3 -10.56 -14.42 -10.54
N GLU A 4 -10.89 -15.30 -9.59
CA GLU A 4 -12.15 -15.24 -8.82
C GLU A 4 -12.16 -14.04 -7.87
N LEU A 5 -11.02 -13.69 -7.27
CA LEU A 5 -10.88 -12.51 -6.42
C LEU A 5 -11.20 -11.24 -7.21
N LYS A 6 -10.62 -11.08 -8.42
CA LYS A 6 -10.91 -9.94 -9.30
C LYS A 6 -12.40 -9.82 -9.63
N LYS A 7 -13.03 -10.94 -10.02
CA LYS A 7 -14.49 -10.96 -10.29
C LYS A 7 -15.30 -10.55 -9.05
N SER A 8 -14.88 -10.98 -7.87
CA SER A 8 -15.57 -10.62 -6.61
C SER A 8 -15.49 -9.12 -6.30
N LEU A 9 -14.45 -8.42 -6.77
CA LEU A 9 -14.30 -6.97 -6.64
C LEU A 9 -15.15 -6.18 -7.65
N GLU A 10 -15.75 -6.82 -8.66
CA GLU A 10 -16.68 -6.16 -9.59
C GLU A 10 -18.07 -5.97 -8.96
N SER A 11 -18.46 -6.84 -8.01
CA SER A 11 -19.74 -6.72 -7.30
C SER A 11 -19.77 -5.45 -6.45
N GLY A 12 -20.83 -4.65 -6.52
CA GLY A 12 -21.01 -3.49 -5.64
C GLY A 12 -21.53 -3.84 -4.24
N ASP A 13 -21.91 -5.10 -4.01
CA ASP A 13 -22.48 -5.57 -2.75
C ASP A 13 -21.37 -5.93 -1.74
N MET A 14 -21.29 -5.16 -0.67
CA MET A 14 -20.29 -5.35 0.39
C MET A 14 -20.54 -6.60 1.24
N ASP A 15 -21.78 -7.06 1.37
CA ASP A 15 -22.08 -8.29 2.10
C ASP A 15 -21.65 -9.52 1.29
N GLU A 16 -21.85 -9.48 -0.03
CA GLU A 16 -21.30 -10.50 -0.92
C GLU A 16 -19.76 -10.53 -0.85
N ARG A 17 -19.10 -9.38 -0.92
CA ARG A 17 -17.64 -9.30 -0.81
C ARG A 17 -17.12 -9.80 0.53
N ARG A 18 -17.82 -9.51 1.64
CA ARG A 18 -17.46 -10.03 2.97
C ARG A 18 -17.54 -11.55 3.03
N LYS A 19 -18.62 -12.14 2.50
CA LYS A 19 -18.77 -13.61 2.38
C LYS A 19 -17.68 -14.22 1.51
N LYS A 20 -17.33 -13.57 0.39
CA LYS A 20 -16.20 -14.00 -0.46
C LYS A 20 -14.89 -13.95 0.29
N LYS A 21 -14.65 -12.91 1.09
CA LYS A 21 -13.44 -12.81 1.92
C LYS A 21 -13.32 -13.99 2.87
N GLU A 22 -14.37 -14.33 3.60
CA GLU A 22 -14.39 -15.48 4.50
C GLU A 22 -14.07 -16.79 3.75
N ALA A 23 -14.65 -16.98 2.56
CA ALA A 23 -14.36 -18.15 1.72
C ALA A 23 -12.90 -18.18 1.23
N PHE A 24 -12.32 -17.04 0.85
CA PHE A 24 -10.92 -16.95 0.42
C PHE A 24 -9.94 -17.15 1.59
N ASP A 25 -10.24 -16.59 2.76
CA ASP A 25 -9.44 -16.79 3.98
C ASP A 25 -9.44 -18.27 4.39
N GLY A 26 -10.59 -18.95 4.31
CA GLY A 26 -10.71 -20.40 4.53
C GLY A 26 -9.83 -21.20 3.57
N LYS A 27 -9.94 -20.94 2.26
CA LYS A 27 -9.10 -21.58 1.24
C LYS A 27 -7.60 -21.33 1.48
N MET A 28 -7.20 -20.12 1.89
CA MET A 28 -5.79 -19.84 2.20
C MET A 28 -5.30 -20.60 3.43
N LYS A 29 -6.14 -20.73 4.45
CA LYS A 29 -5.82 -21.54 5.64
C LYS A 29 -5.64 -23.01 5.27
N GLU A 30 -6.52 -23.57 4.44
CA GLU A 30 -6.39 -24.94 3.93
C GLU A 30 -5.09 -25.14 3.16
N LEU A 31 -4.68 -24.18 2.32
CA LEU A 31 -3.40 -24.23 1.61
C LEU A 31 -2.21 -24.21 2.58
N VAL A 32 -2.25 -23.34 3.59
CA VAL A 32 -1.20 -23.28 4.62
C VAL A 32 -1.04 -24.62 5.34
N GLU A 33 -2.14 -25.27 5.72
CA GLU A 33 -2.11 -26.58 6.36
C GLU A 33 -1.61 -27.68 5.41
N LEU A 34 -2.09 -27.69 4.17
CA LEU A 34 -1.70 -28.66 3.15
C LEU A 34 -0.19 -28.65 2.89
N TYR A 35 0.41 -27.46 2.84
CA TYR A 35 1.84 -27.31 2.54
C TYR A 35 2.74 -27.28 3.78
N ASN A 36 2.18 -27.37 4.99
CA ASN A 36 2.97 -27.27 6.23
C ASN A 36 4.00 -28.40 6.42
N SER A 37 3.73 -29.59 5.87
CA SER A 37 4.63 -30.74 5.97
C SER A 37 5.86 -30.67 5.05
N TYR A 38 5.87 -29.75 4.08
CA TYR A 38 6.97 -29.62 3.12
C TYR A 38 8.05 -28.71 3.69
N SER A 39 9.17 -29.30 4.13
CA SER A 39 10.31 -28.59 4.72
C SER A 39 10.81 -27.43 3.85
N ASP A 40 10.85 -27.64 2.53
CA ASP A 40 11.34 -26.65 1.56
C ASP A 40 10.43 -25.43 1.44
N LEU A 41 9.17 -25.57 1.87
CA LEU A 41 8.15 -24.50 1.84
C LEU A 41 7.95 -23.84 3.21
N HIS A 42 8.77 -24.16 4.21
CA HIS A 42 8.61 -23.61 5.57
C HIS A 42 8.52 -22.08 5.58
N LYS A 43 9.45 -21.38 4.91
CA LYS A 43 9.47 -19.90 4.87
C LYS A 43 8.22 -19.30 4.20
N PRO A 44 7.84 -19.66 2.96
CA PRO A 44 6.64 -19.10 2.35
C PRO A 44 5.35 -19.48 3.08
N VAL A 45 5.24 -20.71 3.60
CA VAL A 45 4.07 -21.14 4.39
C VAL A 45 3.94 -20.32 5.66
N GLU A 46 5.04 -20.12 6.39
CA GLU A 46 5.05 -19.30 7.61
C GLU A 46 4.71 -17.83 7.32
N TYR A 47 5.24 -17.27 6.24
CA TYR A 47 4.89 -15.91 5.81
C TYR A 47 3.39 -15.76 5.53
N ILE A 48 2.82 -16.69 4.77
CA ILE A 48 1.40 -16.70 4.44
C ILE A 48 0.55 -16.91 5.71
N ARG A 49 0.96 -17.85 6.58
CA ARG A 49 0.30 -18.11 7.87
C ARG A 49 0.17 -16.86 8.71
N ASN A 50 1.26 -16.11 8.85
CA ASN A 50 1.31 -14.87 9.63
C ASN A 50 0.41 -13.76 9.08
N GLY A 51 0.07 -13.79 7.79
CA GLY A 51 -0.84 -12.82 7.17
C GLY A 51 -2.30 -13.29 7.05
N LEU A 52 -2.66 -14.48 7.55
CA LEU A 52 -4.04 -14.99 7.46
C LEU A 52 -5.05 -13.98 8.02
N GLY A 53 -6.20 -13.86 7.33
CA GLY A 53 -7.21 -12.84 7.62
C GLY A 53 -6.91 -11.45 7.04
N SER A 54 -5.65 -11.15 6.69
CA SER A 54 -5.25 -9.85 6.13
C SER A 54 -5.02 -9.87 4.61
N TRP A 55 -4.83 -11.05 4.01
CA TRP A 55 -4.51 -11.19 2.58
C TRP A 55 -5.59 -10.66 1.63
N PHE A 56 -6.86 -10.67 2.04
CA PHE A 56 -8.00 -10.28 1.19
C PHE A 56 -8.75 -9.06 1.73
N THR A 57 -8.05 -8.14 2.39
CA THR A 57 -8.63 -6.86 2.88
C THR A 57 -9.21 -5.99 1.76
N CYS A 58 -8.74 -6.14 0.52
CA CYS A 58 -9.32 -5.47 -0.65
C CYS A 58 -10.84 -5.72 -0.82
N LEU A 59 -11.34 -6.87 -0.38
CA LEU A 59 -12.78 -7.17 -0.41
C LEU A 59 -13.59 -6.35 0.61
N LEU A 60 -12.94 -5.77 1.63
CA LEU A 60 -13.61 -4.96 2.66
C LEU A 60 -13.73 -3.48 2.27
N TYR A 61 -13.01 -3.02 1.25
CA TYR A 61 -12.94 -1.60 0.90
C TYR A 61 -13.18 -1.38 -0.58
N ASN A 62 -14.18 -0.55 -0.90
CA ASN A 62 -14.46 -0.17 -2.28
C ASN A 62 -13.29 0.59 -2.91
N GLY A 63 -12.95 0.21 -4.15
CA GLY A 63 -11.85 0.83 -4.90
C GLY A 63 -10.45 0.39 -4.47
N MET A 64 -10.33 -0.54 -3.52
CA MET A 64 -9.03 -1.12 -3.16
C MET A 64 -8.64 -2.21 -4.16
N GLU A 65 -7.52 -2.00 -4.84
CA GLU A 65 -6.95 -2.99 -5.74
C GLU A 65 -6.49 -4.26 -4.99
N PRO A 66 -6.60 -5.46 -5.59
CA PRO A 66 -6.12 -6.71 -4.99
C PRO A 66 -4.59 -6.86 -5.09
N THR A 67 -3.89 -5.86 -5.60
CA THR A 67 -2.44 -5.90 -5.83
C THR A 67 -1.77 -4.70 -5.17
N ASN A 68 -0.52 -4.89 -4.77
CA ASN A 68 0.29 -3.83 -4.16
C ASN A 68 0.92 -2.87 -5.20
N ASN A 69 0.56 -2.99 -6.49
CA ASN A 69 1.21 -2.27 -7.59
C ASN A 69 1.20 -0.75 -7.40
N LEU A 70 0.08 -0.18 -6.94
CA LEU A 70 -0.04 1.25 -6.69
C LEU A 70 0.90 1.73 -5.57
N ALA A 71 0.98 0.99 -4.48
CA ALA A 71 1.86 1.31 -3.36
C ALA A 71 3.34 1.13 -3.74
N GLU A 72 3.69 0.08 -4.49
CA GLU A 72 5.05 -0.08 -5.02
C GLU A 72 5.42 1.09 -5.94
N GLN A 73 4.53 1.45 -6.87
CA GLN A 73 4.75 2.56 -7.79
C GLN A 73 4.95 3.88 -7.03
N ALA A 74 4.16 4.14 -5.99
CA ALA A 74 4.31 5.32 -5.14
C ALA A 74 5.67 5.36 -4.41
N ILE A 75 6.20 4.21 -4.00
CA ILE A 75 7.46 4.13 -3.24
C ILE A 75 8.69 4.12 -4.17
N ARG A 76 8.59 3.67 -5.42
CA ARG A 76 9.72 3.53 -6.37
C ARG A 76 10.55 4.80 -6.52
N GLU A 77 9.89 5.95 -6.72
CA GLU A 77 10.56 7.24 -6.86
C GLU A 77 11.41 7.57 -5.62
N HIS A 78 10.85 7.33 -4.44
CA HIS A 78 11.54 7.61 -3.18
C HIS A 78 12.67 6.64 -2.89
N VAL A 79 12.61 5.39 -3.36
CA VAL A 79 13.73 4.44 -3.28
C VAL A 79 14.92 4.94 -4.10
N VAL A 80 14.67 5.47 -5.31
CA VAL A 80 15.72 6.06 -6.15
C VAL A 80 16.32 7.29 -5.48
N ILE A 81 15.50 8.21 -4.97
CA ILE A 81 15.97 9.41 -4.27
C ILE A 81 16.82 9.04 -3.06
N ARG A 82 16.39 8.06 -2.24
CA ARG A 82 17.17 7.58 -1.08
C ARG A 82 18.54 7.05 -1.46
N LYS A 83 18.67 6.39 -2.61
CA LYS A 83 19.96 5.91 -3.14
C LYS A 83 20.86 7.08 -3.57
N ILE A 84 20.29 8.07 -4.26
CA ILE A 84 21.03 9.26 -4.73
C ILE A 84 21.60 10.05 -3.55
N ILE A 85 20.80 10.28 -2.49
CA ILE A 85 21.22 11.08 -1.33
C ILE A 85 22.09 10.31 -0.32
N GLY A 86 22.38 9.02 -0.58
CA GLY A 86 23.19 8.20 0.33
C GLY A 86 22.48 7.84 1.64
N THR A 87 21.15 7.69 1.61
CA THR A 87 20.25 7.40 2.75
C THR A 87 20.16 8.49 3.82
N PHE A 88 19.18 8.37 4.73
CA PHE A 88 19.00 9.33 5.82
C PHE A 88 19.94 9.00 6.99
N ARG A 89 20.63 10.03 7.52
CA ARG A 89 21.54 9.91 8.66
C ARG A 89 20.88 10.21 10.01
N SER A 90 19.60 10.56 10.02
CA SER A 90 18.81 10.80 11.23
C SER A 90 17.34 10.46 11.01
N GLU A 91 16.65 10.09 12.10
CA GLU A 91 15.19 9.88 12.08
C GLU A 91 14.44 11.16 11.72
N SER A 92 14.92 12.31 12.21
CA SER A 92 14.35 13.62 11.89
C SER A 92 14.40 13.92 10.39
N GLY A 93 15.53 13.62 9.73
CA GLY A 93 15.68 13.79 8.28
C GLY A 93 14.75 12.87 7.49
N SER A 94 14.64 11.60 7.91
CA SER A 94 13.70 10.64 7.32
C SER A 94 12.23 11.10 7.47
N ARG A 95 11.86 11.60 8.65
CA ARG A 95 10.51 12.08 8.94
C ARG A 95 10.16 13.33 8.12
N ASN A 96 11.06 14.31 8.06
CA ASN A 96 10.85 15.52 7.25
C ASN A 96 10.67 15.18 5.77
N TYR A 97 11.50 14.27 5.25
CA TYR A 97 11.35 13.80 3.87
C TYR A 97 10.00 13.09 3.64
N GLN A 98 9.55 12.24 4.57
CA GLN A 98 8.24 11.59 4.46
C GLN A 98 7.09 12.60 4.36
N TYR A 99 7.12 13.67 5.15
CA TYR A 99 6.10 14.73 5.06
C TYR A 99 6.14 15.44 3.71
N ILE A 100 7.32 15.86 3.25
CA ILE A 100 7.47 16.53 1.95
C ILE A 100 7.01 15.62 0.81
N ALA A 101 7.46 14.37 0.79
CA ALA A 101 7.07 13.37 -0.20
C ALA A 101 5.54 13.15 -0.25
N SER A 102 4.89 13.10 0.92
CA SER A 102 3.44 12.96 1.03
C SER A 102 2.69 14.17 0.46
N LEU A 103 3.15 15.39 0.76
CA LEU A 103 2.58 16.63 0.21
C LEU A 103 2.69 16.68 -1.31
N LEU A 104 3.89 16.42 -1.84
CA LEU A 104 4.14 16.40 -3.28
C LEU A 104 3.28 15.36 -4.00
N SER A 105 3.21 14.14 -3.44
CA SER A 105 2.37 13.07 -3.98
C SER A 105 0.89 13.46 -3.99
N THR A 106 0.41 14.09 -2.91
CA THR A 106 -0.98 14.57 -2.80
C THR A 106 -1.29 15.63 -3.86
N TRP A 107 -0.39 16.61 -4.07
CA TRP A 107 -0.59 17.63 -5.10
C TRP A 107 -0.60 17.06 -6.51
N ARG A 108 0.33 16.14 -6.79
CA ARG A 108 0.37 15.42 -8.06
C ARG A 108 -0.92 14.63 -8.32
N MET A 109 -1.44 13.91 -7.31
CA MET A 109 -2.70 13.16 -7.43
C MET A 109 -3.91 14.08 -7.67
N ARG A 110 -3.87 15.32 -7.18
CA ARG A 110 -4.91 16.33 -7.40
C ARG A 110 -4.73 17.14 -8.68
N GLY A 111 -3.71 16.85 -9.49
CA GLY A 111 -3.41 17.59 -10.72
C GLY A 111 -2.90 19.02 -10.48
N MET A 112 -2.40 19.32 -9.28
CA MET A 112 -1.88 20.64 -8.94
C MET A 112 -0.40 20.77 -9.29
N ASN A 113 0.03 21.99 -9.60
CA ASN A 113 1.45 22.28 -9.82
C ASN A 113 2.19 22.32 -8.48
N MET A 114 3.10 21.38 -8.28
CA MET A 114 3.85 21.24 -7.02
C MET A 114 4.69 22.46 -6.66
N PHE A 115 5.25 23.18 -7.64
CA PHE A 115 6.05 24.37 -7.39
C PHE A 115 5.18 25.52 -6.88
N VAL A 116 4.00 25.71 -7.48
CA VAL A 116 3.04 26.75 -7.07
C VAL A 116 2.55 26.49 -5.64
N GLU A 117 2.16 25.25 -5.33
CA GLU A 117 1.65 24.93 -3.99
C GLU A 117 2.74 25.00 -2.91
N MET A 118 3.97 24.59 -3.24
CA MET A 118 5.11 24.73 -2.32
C MET A 118 5.47 26.20 -2.08
N ASP A 119 5.53 27.02 -3.13
CA ASP A 119 5.79 28.47 -3.02
C ASP A 119 4.74 29.18 -2.15
N LYS A 120 3.45 28.85 -2.32
CA LYS A 120 2.37 29.37 -1.47
C LYS A 120 2.60 29.07 0.01
N ILE A 121 2.92 27.82 0.36
CA ILE A 121 3.17 27.43 1.76
C ILE A 121 4.40 28.15 2.30
N LEU A 122 5.51 28.17 1.55
CA LEU A 122 6.74 28.78 2.01
C LEU A 122 6.59 30.30 2.21
N ARG A 123 5.89 31.00 1.31
CA ARG A 123 5.59 32.43 1.48
C ARG A 123 4.71 32.70 2.69
N LYS A 124 3.69 31.87 2.92
CA LYS A 124 2.82 32.00 4.07
C LYS A 124 3.59 31.87 5.38
N GLU A 125 4.40 30.82 5.50
CA GLU A 125 5.10 30.50 6.76
C GLU A 125 6.34 31.39 6.99
N LEU A 126 7.06 31.78 5.94
CA LEU A 126 8.32 32.54 6.07
C LEU A 126 8.15 34.05 5.89
N CYS A 127 7.15 34.49 5.13
CA CYS A 127 6.95 35.91 4.81
C CYS A 127 5.70 36.51 5.46
N GLY A 128 4.85 35.70 6.10
CA GLY A 128 3.65 36.17 6.81
C GLY A 128 2.51 36.68 5.92
N PHE A 129 2.58 36.46 4.61
CA PHE A 129 1.50 36.79 3.68
C PHE A 129 0.67 35.54 3.40
N GLY A 130 -0.53 35.50 3.97
CA GLY A 130 -1.56 34.49 3.74
C GLY A 130 -2.89 35.13 3.42
#